data_AF-A0A2W0ATB5-F1
#
_entry.id   AF-A0A2W0ATB5-F1
#
_cell.length_a   1.000
_cell.length_b   1.000
_cell.length_c   1.000
_cell.angle_alpha   90.00
_cell.angle_beta   90.00
_cell.angle_gamma   90.00
#
_symmetry.space_group_name_H-M   'P 1'
#
loop_
_entity.id
_entity.type
_entity.pdbx_description
1 polymer ?
#
loop_
_entity_poly.entity_id
_entity_poly.type
_entity_poly.pdbx_seq_one_letter_code
_entity_poly.pdbx_strand_id
1 'polypeptide(L)'
;MLGVSKPHVVAFGKWTSIKWCVGPDERKCLDMKVRALYVDSRIKEFTVGAPHDITERLFVVRRAFRVNDNLPIEPVSPPRWVWQRGGWLLADRITGH
;
A
#
# COMPACT_ATOMS: atom_id res chain seq x y z
N MET A 1 -5.92 -5.94 -36.36
CA MET A 1 -6.18 -4.68 -35.64
C MET A 1 -5.72 -4.89 -34.20
N LEU A 2 -4.58 -4.32 -33.80
CA LEU A 2 -4.10 -4.40 -32.42
C LEU A 2 -5.02 -3.49 -31.57
N GLY A 3 -5.69 -4.05 -30.57
CA GLY A 3 -6.62 -3.30 -29.73
C GLY A 3 -5.88 -2.26 -28.89
N VAL A 4 -6.32 -1.01 -28.94
CA VAL A 4 -5.80 0.06 -28.07
C VAL A 4 -6.29 -0.21 -26.65
N SER A 5 -5.38 -0.44 -25.69
CA SER A 5 -5.78 -0.57 -24.28
C SER A 5 -6.28 0.78 -23.76
N LYS A 6 -7.45 0.78 -23.11
CA LYS A 6 -7.98 1.99 -22.47
C LYS A 6 -7.00 2.48 -21.39
N PRO A 7 -6.58 3.76 -21.38
CA PRO A 7 -5.68 4.27 -20.35
C PRO A 7 -6.28 4.12 -18.96
N HIS A 8 -5.48 3.64 -18.01
CA HIS A 8 -5.86 3.54 -16.60
C HIS A 8 -5.67 4.89 -15.89
N VAL A 9 -6.49 5.15 -14.86
CA VAL A 9 -6.32 6.33 -13.99
C VAL A 9 -5.66 5.91 -12.69
N VAL A 10 -4.42 6.37 -12.47
CA VAL A 10 -3.66 6.13 -11.24
C VAL A 10 -3.71 7.35 -10.33
N ALA A 11 -4.18 7.19 -9.09
CA ALA A 11 -4.37 8.29 -8.15
C ALA A 11 -4.02 7.92 -6.71
N PHE A 12 -3.63 8.92 -5.91
CA PHE A 12 -3.39 8.74 -4.49
C PHE A 12 -4.55 9.28 -3.66
N GLY A 13 -4.93 8.54 -2.62
CA GLY A 13 -5.93 8.96 -1.64
C GLY A 13 -5.41 9.99 -0.63
N LYS A 14 -6.28 10.31 0.34
CA LYS A 14 -5.93 11.14 1.49
C LYS A 14 -4.97 10.41 2.42
N TRP A 15 -4.13 11.17 3.09
CA TRP A 15 -3.25 10.65 4.14
C TRP A 15 -4.04 10.26 5.39
N THR A 16 -3.66 9.14 5.99
CA THR A 16 -4.15 8.64 7.27
C THR A 16 -2.97 8.33 8.18
N SER A 17 -2.98 8.86 9.40
CA SER A 17 -1.98 8.52 10.42
C SER A 17 -2.34 7.18 11.06
N ILE A 18 -1.36 6.29 11.18
CA ILE A 18 -1.49 4.96 11.80
C ILE A 18 -0.31 4.73 12.75
N LYS A 19 -0.45 3.73 13.63
CA LYS A 19 0.65 3.23 14.46
C LYS A 19 1.31 2.05 13.75
N TRP A 20 2.62 2.15 13.55
CA TRP A 20 3.45 1.10 13.00
C TRP A 20 4.36 0.55 14.10
N CYS A 21 4.02 -0.62 14.61
CA CYS A 21 4.78 -1.29 15.66
C CYS A 21 5.88 -2.14 15.04
N VAL A 22 7.12 -1.94 15.50
CA VAL A 22 8.32 -2.56 14.93
C VAL A 22 9.00 -3.47 15.95
N GLY A 23 9.57 -4.57 15.45
CA GLY A 23 10.26 -5.57 16.27
C GLY A 23 9.33 -6.69 16.75
N PRO A 24 9.90 -7.82 17.22
CA PRO A 24 9.16 -9.04 17.55
C PRO A 24 8.15 -8.86 18.69
N ASP A 25 8.44 -7.99 19.64
CA ASP A 25 7.56 -7.75 20.79
C ASP A 25 6.53 -6.63 20.53
N GLU A 26 6.60 -5.94 19.38
CA GLU A 26 5.75 -4.78 19.01
C GLU A 26 5.64 -3.65 20.04
N ARG A 27 6.49 -3.62 21.08
CA ARG A 27 6.41 -2.64 22.18
C ARG A 27 6.70 -1.21 21.74
N LYS A 28 7.42 -1.02 20.63
CA LYS A 28 7.77 0.28 20.09
C LYS A 28 6.93 0.56 18.85
N CYS A 29 5.94 1.42 19.00
CA CYS A 29 5.10 1.89 17.89
C CYS A 29 5.48 3.31 17.49
N LEU A 30 5.69 3.51 16.19
CA LEU A 30 5.98 4.79 15.57
C LEU A 30 4.74 5.31 14.84
N ASP A 31 4.59 6.62 14.76
CA ASP A 31 3.60 7.22 13.87
C ASP A 31 4.05 7.09 12.42
N MET A 32 3.16 6.62 11.56
CA MET A 32 3.38 6.51 10.13
C MET A 32 2.15 7.01 9.38
N LYS A 33 2.36 7.66 8.23
CA LYS A 33 1.27 8.08 7.34
C LYS A 33 1.15 7.13 6.16
N VAL A 34 -0.05 6.61 5.95
CA VAL A 34 -0.40 5.75 4.82
C VAL A 34 -1.47 6.43 3.95
N ARG A 35 -1.52 6.09 2.67
CA ARG A 35 -2.63 6.44 1.77
C ARG A 35 -2.86 5.35 0.75
N ALA A 36 -4.09 5.20 0.29
CA ALA A 36 -4.40 4.28 -0.80
C ALA A 36 -3.80 4.75 -2.12
N LEU A 37 -3.28 3.80 -2.89
CA LEU A 37 -3.00 3.93 -4.32
C LEU A 37 -4.18 3.30 -5.07
N TYR A 38 -4.85 4.11 -5.88
CA TYR A 38 -5.99 3.71 -6.69
C TYR A 38 -5.57 3.49 -8.13
N VAL A 39 -6.17 2.47 -8.75
CA VAL A 39 -6.21 2.29 -10.21
C VAL A 39 -7.67 2.15 -10.60
N ASP A 40 -8.15 3.05 -11.44
CA ASP A 40 -9.56 3.13 -11.86
C ASP A 40 -10.53 3.10 -10.68
N SER A 41 -10.28 3.95 -9.67
CA SER A 41 -11.05 4.06 -8.42
C SER A 41 -11.04 2.84 -7.50
N ARG A 42 -10.29 1.77 -7.84
CA ARG A 42 -10.11 0.61 -6.98
C ARG A 42 -8.81 0.72 -6.21
N ILE A 43 -8.84 0.47 -4.90
CA ILE A 43 -7.62 0.38 -4.10
C ILE A 43 -6.81 -0.81 -4.61
N LYS A 44 -5.57 -0.55 -5.03
CA LYS A 44 -4.60 -1.58 -5.38
C LYS A 44 -3.64 -1.88 -4.24
N GLU A 45 -3.12 -0.82 -3.63
CA GLU A 45 -2.09 -0.91 -2.60
C GLU A 45 -2.30 0.21 -1.56
N PHE A 46 -1.74 0.03 -0.36
CA PHE A 46 -1.46 1.17 0.51
C PHE A 46 0.00 1.56 0.34
N THR A 47 0.28 2.86 0.49
CA THR A 47 1.60 3.43 0.24
C THR A 47 2.01 4.39 1.34
N VAL A 48 3.33 4.57 1.49
CA VAL A 48 3.94 5.53 2.41
C VAL A 48 4.93 6.41 1.66
N GLY A 49 5.10 7.65 2.13
CA GLY A 49 6.01 8.61 1.53
C GLY A 49 5.53 9.17 0.17
N ALA A 50 6.36 10.04 -0.41
CA ALA A 50 6.10 10.62 -1.72
C ALA A 50 6.49 9.62 -2.84
N PRO A 51 5.76 9.61 -3.98
CA PRO A 51 6.21 8.92 -5.17
C PRO A 51 7.46 9.61 -5.71
N HIS A 52 8.38 8.84 -6.27
CA HIS A 52 9.51 9.34 -7.02
C HIS A 52 9.31 8.99 -8.49
N ASP A 53 9.12 10.01 -9.33
CA ASP A 53 8.93 9.83 -10.76
C ASP A 53 10.27 9.44 -11.42
N ILE A 54 10.26 8.31 -12.12
CA ILE A 54 11.40 7.82 -12.91
C ILE A 54 11.28 8.34 -14.35
N THR A 55 10.06 8.38 -14.87
CA THR A 55 9.68 8.99 -16.14
C THR A 55 8.31 9.64 -15.97
N GLU A 56 7.78 10.30 -17.01
CA GLU A 56 6.40 10.81 -16.99
C GLU A 56 5.36 9.70 -16.80
N ARG A 57 5.70 8.47 -17.21
CA ARG A 57 4.83 7.29 -17.13
C ARG A 57 5.06 6.46 -15.86
N LEU A 58 6.30 6.37 -15.40
CA LEU A 58 6.70 5.44 -14.34
C LEU A 58 7.08 6.18 -13.07
N PHE A 59 6.60 5.72 -11.93
CA PHE A 59 7.04 6.19 -10.62
C PHE A 59 7.27 5.02 -9.67
N VAL A 60 8.11 5.24 -8.66
CA VAL A 60 8.30 4.29 -7.56
C VAL A 60 7.72 4.85 -6.27
N VAL A 61 7.10 4.00 -5.46
CA VAL A 61 6.56 4.35 -4.15
C VAL A 61 6.71 3.19 -3.17
N ARG A 62 6.80 3.46 -1.87
CA ARG A 62 6.95 2.42 -0.85
C ARG A 62 5.58 1.85 -0.48
N ARG A 63 5.43 0.51 -0.51
CA ARG A 63 4.19 -0.18 -0.12
C ARG A 63 3.99 -0.22 1.39
N ALA A 64 2.74 -0.34 1.81
CA ALA A 64 2.32 -0.70 3.14
C ALA A 64 1.19 -1.74 3.07
N PHE A 65 1.11 -2.59 4.09
CA PHE A 65 0.12 -3.66 4.18
C PHE A 65 -0.60 -3.57 5.52
N ARG A 66 -1.88 -3.97 5.51
CA ARG A 66 -2.65 -4.22 6.72
C ARG A 66 -2.94 -5.71 6.77
N VAL A 67 -2.27 -6.42 7.67
CA VAL A 67 -2.25 -7.89 7.73
C VAL A 67 -2.99 -8.35 8.97
N ASN A 68 -3.76 -9.44 8.85
CA ASN A 68 -4.32 -10.12 9.99
C ASN A 68 -3.26 -11.06 10.57
N ASP A 69 -2.85 -10.80 11.80
CA ASP A 69 -1.77 -11.51 12.49
C ASP A 69 -2.27 -12.72 13.29
N ASN A 70 -3.57 -13.04 13.25
CA ASN A 70 -4.09 -14.22 13.95
C ASN A 70 -3.64 -15.51 13.27
N LEU A 71 -3.21 -16.47 14.08
CA LEU A 71 -2.95 -17.83 13.61
C LEU A 71 -4.23 -18.67 13.62
N PRO A 72 -4.41 -19.60 12.67
CA PRO A 72 -5.59 -20.47 12.65
C PRO A 72 -5.77 -21.34 13.90
N ILE A 73 -4.69 -21.60 14.66
CA ILE A 73 -4.69 -22.44 15.87
C ILE A 73 -4.97 -21.65 17.15
N GLU A 74 -4.95 -20.32 17.10
CA GLU A 74 -5.25 -19.49 18.26
C GLU A 74 -6.74 -19.59 18.64
N PRO A 75 -7.08 -19.49 19.94
CA PRO A 75 -8.47 -19.42 20.37
C PRO A 75 -9.23 -18.34 19.61
N VAL A 76 -10.52 -18.54 19.37
CA VAL A 76 -11.39 -17.58 18.67
C VAL A 76 -11.25 -16.22 19.34
N SER A 77 -10.49 -15.34 18.69
CA SER A 77 -10.14 -14.02 19.15
C SER A 77 -10.45 -13.03 18.04
N PRO A 78 -10.76 -11.76 18.39
CA PRO A 78 -10.93 -10.73 17.38
C PRO A 78 -9.68 -10.64 16.48
N PRO A 79 -9.85 -10.38 15.16
CA PRO A 79 -8.72 -10.21 14.25
C PRO A 79 -7.79 -9.07 14.71
N ARG A 80 -6.51 -9.40 14.86
CA ARG A 80 -5.41 -8.49 15.17
C ARG A 80 -4.84 -7.97 13.86
N TRP A 81 -5.28 -6.79 13.47
CA TRP A 81 -4.78 -6.13 12.27
C TRP A 81 -3.53 -5.31 12.59
N VAL A 82 -2.42 -5.67 11.95
CA VAL A 82 -1.15 -4.95 12.07
C VAL A 82 -0.81 -4.25 10.76
N TRP A 83 -0.19 -3.06 10.86
CA TRP A 83 0.38 -2.39 9.70
C TRP A 83 1.83 -2.79 9.53
N GLN A 84 2.23 -3.04 8.29
CA GLN A 84 3.61 -3.37 7.94
C GLN A 84 4.09 -2.50 6.78
N ARG A 85 5.38 -2.16 6.79
CA ARG A 85 6.02 -1.45 5.67
C ARG A 85 6.56 -2.48 4.67
N GLY A 86 6.04 -2.45 3.46
CA GLY A 86 6.45 -3.33 2.37
C GLY A 86 7.72 -2.87 1.66
N GLY A 87 8.01 -3.48 0.52
CA GLY A 87 9.08 -3.07 -0.39
C GLY A 87 8.72 -1.85 -1.25
N TRP A 88 9.57 -1.55 -2.22
CA TRP A 88 9.25 -0.58 -3.27
C TRP A 88 8.29 -1.20 -4.30
N LEU A 89 7.45 -0.36 -4.89
CA LEU A 89 6.54 -0.66 -5.99
C LEU A 89 6.88 0.29 -7.14
N LEU A 90 7.20 -0.26 -8.31
CA LEU A 90 7.21 0.48 -9.56
C LEU A 90 5.79 0.43 -10.13
N ALA A 91 5.22 1.60 -10.42
CA ALA A 91 3.87 1.73 -10.95
C ALA A 91 3.88 2.47 -12.29
N ASP A 92 3.05 2.00 -13.20
CA ASP A 92 2.86 2.57 -14.53
C ASP A 92 1.53 3.29 -14.64
N ARG A 93 1.59 4.60 -14.89
CA ARG A 93 0.41 5.48 -14.98
C ARG A 93 -0.52 5.13 -16.14
N ILE A 94 -0.03 4.48 -17.19
CA ILE A 94 -0.83 4.14 -18.38
C ILE A 94 -1.48 2.77 -18.23
N THR A 95 -0.72 1.77 -17.77
CA THR A 95 -1.20 0.38 -17.68
C THR A 95 -1.83 0.04 -16.33
N GLY A 96 -1.62 0.87 -15.30
CA GLY A 96 -2.16 0.61 -13.97
C GLY A 96 -1.56 -0.62 -13.26
N HIS A 97 -0.41 -1.09 -13.75
CA HIS A 97 0.39 -2.14 -13.12
C HIS A 97 1.34 -1.58 -12.06
#